data_AF-A0AAN5IG22-F1
#
_entry.id   AF-A0AAN5IG22-F1
#
_cell.length_a   1.000
_cell.length_b   1.000
_cell.length_c   1.000
_cell.angle_alpha   90.00
_cell.angle_beta   90.00
_cell.angle_gamma   90.00
#
_symmetry.space_group_name_H-M   'P 1'
#
loop_
_entity.id
_entity.type
_entity.pdbx_description
1 polymer ?
#
loop_
_entity_poly.entity_id
_entity_poly.type
_entity_poly.pdbx_seq_one_letter_code
_entity_poly.pdbx_strand_id
1 'polypeptide(L)'
;PSCFERELAPAWIAPKISTHVKLSSVQECLAICASAYSLLQWECTRIVYDNASEGCLLLGSSTGDGQKLAVDPSFDSYNNLCWLEETKKSE
;
A
#
# COMPACT_ATOMS: atom_id res chain seq x y z
N PRO A 1 8.02 -9.55 2.56
CA PRO A 1 6.96 -10.03 1.64
C PRO A 1 5.95 -11.03 2.26
N SER A 2 6.29 -11.72 3.36
CA SER A 2 5.39 -12.70 4.02
C SER A 2 4.18 -12.08 4.75
N CYS A 3 4.23 -10.79 5.03
CA CYS A 3 3.20 -10.04 5.76
C CYS A 3 2.12 -9.43 4.87
N PHE A 4 2.11 -9.70 3.57
CA PHE A 4 1.21 -9.00 2.65
C PHE A 4 0.26 -9.94 1.96
N GLU A 5 -1.02 -9.58 1.99
CA GLU A 5 -2.08 -10.29 1.29
C GLU A 5 -2.61 -9.42 0.15
N ARG A 6 -2.70 -10.03 -1.04
CA ARG A 6 -3.30 -9.40 -2.22
C ARG A 6 -4.81 -9.36 -2.05
N GLU A 7 -5.40 -8.19 -2.25
CA GLU A 7 -6.85 -8.07 -2.31
C GLU A 7 -7.37 -8.62 -3.65
N LEU A 8 -8.30 -9.58 -3.60
CA LEU A 8 -8.85 -10.26 -4.78
C LEU A 8 -9.98 -9.47 -5.49
N ALA A 9 -10.36 -8.31 -4.95
CA ALA A 9 -11.29 -7.37 -5.59
C ALA A 9 -10.51 -6.29 -6.35
N PRO A 10 -11.09 -5.63 -7.37
CA PRO A 10 -10.28 -4.79 -8.25
C PRO A 10 -9.78 -3.57 -7.48
N ALA A 11 -8.53 -3.21 -7.78
CA ALA A 11 -7.67 -2.46 -6.88
C ALA A 11 -8.04 -0.98 -6.78
N TRP A 12 -7.63 -0.40 -5.65
CA TRP A 12 -8.09 0.89 -5.16
C TRP A 12 -7.37 2.02 -5.91
N ILE A 13 -8.11 3.00 -6.44
CA ILE A 13 -7.50 4.25 -6.91
C ILE A 13 -7.28 5.17 -5.71
N ALA A 14 -6.01 5.43 -5.36
CA ALA A 14 -5.65 6.38 -4.33
C ALA A 14 -5.85 7.84 -4.85
N PRO A 15 -6.17 8.81 -3.98
CA PRO A 15 -6.28 10.21 -4.37
C PRO A 15 -4.95 10.76 -4.90
N LYS A 16 -5.03 11.78 -5.75
CA LYS A 16 -3.90 12.43 -6.46
C LYS A 16 -2.75 12.95 -5.58
N ILE A 17 -2.92 12.90 -4.26
CA ILE A 17 -1.98 13.37 -3.23
C ILE A 17 -1.08 12.24 -2.72
N SER A 18 -1.34 11.00 -3.10
CA SER A 18 -0.57 9.86 -2.65
C SER A 18 0.86 9.88 -3.20
N THR A 19 1.81 9.46 -2.36
CA THR A 19 3.22 9.41 -2.75
C THR A 19 3.42 8.32 -3.81
N HIS A 20 3.57 8.73 -5.06
CA HIS A 20 3.96 7.85 -6.15
C HIS A 20 5.49 7.65 -6.14
N VAL A 21 5.92 6.42 -5.87
CA VAL A 21 7.32 6.01 -6.05
C VAL A 21 7.38 5.20 -7.34
N LYS A 22 8.19 5.64 -8.31
CA LYS A 22 8.39 4.88 -9.54
C LYS A 22 9.26 3.67 -9.21
N LEU A 23 8.67 2.47 -9.30
CA LEU A 23 9.30 1.20 -8.93
C LEU A 23 8.96 0.17 -9.99
N SER A 24 9.97 -0.59 -10.39
CA SER A 24 9.89 -1.59 -11.45
C SER A 24 9.15 -2.86 -11.04
N SER A 25 8.80 -3.04 -9.75
CA SER A 25 8.11 -4.23 -9.29
C SER A 25 7.26 -4.02 -8.04
N VAL A 26 6.22 -4.85 -7.93
CA VAL A 26 5.43 -5.02 -6.71
C VAL A 26 6.33 -5.40 -5.52
N GLN A 27 7.34 -6.24 -5.72
CA GLN A 27 8.21 -6.68 -4.63
C GLN A 27 8.99 -5.51 -4.00
N GLU A 28 9.42 -4.54 -4.81
CA GLU A 28 10.07 -3.33 -4.32
C GLU A 28 9.11 -2.46 -3.50
N CYS A 29 7.86 -2.33 -3.95
CA CYS A 29 6.80 -1.66 -3.17
C CYS A 29 6.64 -2.27 -1.79
N LEU A 30 6.53 -3.60 -1.74
CA LEU A 30 6.29 -4.34 -0.50
C LEU A 30 7.48 -4.20 0.45
N ALA A 31 8.71 -4.21 -0.07
CA ALA A 31 9.92 -4.01 0.72
C ALA A 31 10.00 -2.60 1.33
N ILE A 32 9.65 -1.56 0.55
CA ILE A 32 9.61 -0.19 1.04
C ILE A 32 8.50 -0.02 2.07
N CYS A 33 7.31 -0.55 1.82
CA CYS A 33 6.20 -0.51 2.77
C CYS A 33 6.56 -1.20 4.10
N ALA A 34 7.18 -2.38 4.04
CA ALA A 34 7.68 -3.09 5.23
C ALA A 34 8.72 -2.29 6.01
N SER A 35 9.46 -1.39 5.34
CA SER A 35 10.50 -0.56 5.94
C SER A 35 10.04 0.89 6.17
N ALA A 36 8.78 1.22 5.90
CA ALA A 36 8.28 2.59 5.85
C ALA A 36 8.43 3.31 7.21
N TYR A 37 8.22 2.59 8.31
CA TYR A 37 8.41 3.17 9.64
C TYR A 37 9.86 3.63 9.86
N SER A 38 10.84 2.80 9.47
CA SER A 38 12.26 3.13 9.63
C SER A 38 12.72 4.21 8.64
N LEU A 39 12.22 4.17 7.40
CA LEU A 39 12.68 5.04 6.30
C LEU A 39 11.93 6.38 6.23
N LEU A 40 10.62 6.35 6.47
CA LEU A 40 9.71 7.46 6.23
C LEU A 40 9.06 7.97 7.53
N GLN A 41 9.31 7.33 8.68
CA GLN A 41 8.76 7.71 9.99
C GLN A 41 7.22 7.65 10.07
N TRP A 42 6.60 6.85 9.21
CA TRP A 42 5.16 6.56 9.26
C TRP A 42 4.90 5.09 8.89
N GLU A 43 3.75 4.58 9.34
CA GLU A 43 3.39 3.18 9.17
C GLU A 43 2.66 2.94 7.85
N CYS A 44 3.26 2.14 6.97
CA CYS A 44 2.61 1.72 5.74
C CYS A 44 1.66 0.55 6.02
N THR A 45 0.37 0.81 5.85
CA THR A 45 -0.73 -0.13 6.14
C THR A 45 -1.15 -0.89 4.89
N ARG A 46 -0.91 -0.29 3.70
CA ARG A 46 -1.32 -0.85 2.41
C ARG A 46 -0.45 -0.30 1.28
N ILE A 47 -0.37 -1.04 0.18
CA ILE A 47 0.15 -0.54 -1.08
C ILE A 47 -0.86 -0.70 -2.21
N VAL A 48 -0.74 0.14 -3.24
CA VAL A 48 -1.34 -0.06 -4.56
C VAL A 48 -0.24 0.04 -5.61
N TYR A 49 -0.12 -0.97 -6.44
CA TYR A 49 0.79 -0.97 -7.59
C TYR A 49 0.01 -0.70 -8.87
N ASP A 50 0.45 0.30 -9.62
CA ASP A 50 -0.02 0.60 -10.97
C ASP A 50 0.84 -0.20 -11.97
N ASN A 51 0.25 -1.24 -12.56
CA ASN A 51 0.94 -2.09 -13.53
C ASN A 51 1.20 -1.37 -14.86
N ALA A 52 0.39 -0.34 -15.20
CA ALA A 52 0.55 0.39 -16.45
C ALA A 52 1.67 1.42 -16.37
N SER A 53 1.81 2.07 -15.21
CA SER A 53 2.81 3.13 -15.00
C SER A 53 4.08 2.65 -14.31
N GLU A 54 4.16 1.37 -13.89
CA GLU A 54 5.23 0.82 -13.06
C GLU A 54 5.48 1.71 -11.83
N GLY A 55 4.39 1.93 -11.10
CA GLY A 55 4.31 2.94 -10.06
C GLY A 55 3.70 2.39 -8.78
N CYS A 56 4.21 2.89 -7.66
CA CYS A 56 3.79 2.44 -6.35
C CYS A 56 3.15 3.55 -5.54
N LEU A 57 2.01 3.24 -4.95
CA LEU A 57 1.29 4.07 -4.02
C LEU A 57 1.39 3.42 -2.65
N LEU A 58 2.08 4.10 -1.72
CA LEU A 58 2.15 3.67 -0.33
C LEU A 58 1.05 4.39 0.46
N LEU A 59 0.28 3.63 1.24
CA LEU A 59 -0.85 4.12 2.02
C LEU A 59 -0.60 3.87 3.50
N GLY A 60 -0.88 4.88 4.32
CA GLY A 60 -0.58 4.87 5.75
C GLY A 60 -1.78 5.05 6.66
N SER A 61 -1.49 5.21 7.94
CA SER A 61 -2.45 5.52 9.00
C SER A 61 -2.86 7.00 9.06
N SER A 62 -2.39 7.84 8.12
CA SER A 62 -2.82 9.24 8.01
C SER A 62 -4.26 9.34 7.51
N THR A 63 -5.06 10.19 8.16
CA THR A 63 -6.46 10.44 7.80
C THR A 63 -6.56 11.05 6.40
N GLY A 64 -7.05 10.26 5.44
CA GLY A 64 -7.34 10.72 4.06
C GLY A 64 -6.60 9.97 2.96
N ASP A 65 -5.56 9.19 3.29
CA ASP A 65 -4.76 8.51 2.27
C ASP A 65 -5.52 7.37 1.57
N GLY A 66 -6.50 6.75 2.24
CA GLY A 66 -7.18 5.54 1.77
C GLY A 66 -8.57 5.72 1.17
N GLN A 67 -8.95 6.90 0.64
CA GLN A 67 -10.28 7.02 0.01
C GLN A 67 -10.37 6.14 -1.24
N LYS A 68 -11.32 5.19 -1.23
CA LYS A 68 -11.67 4.36 -2.38
C LYS A 68 -12.37 5.22 -3.43
N LEU A 69 -11.62 5.72 -4.41
CA LEU A 69 -12.20 6.54 -5.47
C LEU A 69 -12.82 5.70 -6.58
N ALA A 70 -12.14 4.64 -7.02
CA ALA A 70 -12.67 3.66 -7.95
C ALA A 70 -11.89 2.33 -7.87
N VAL A 71 -12.27 1.41 -8.74
CA VAL A 71 -11.89 0.00 -8.77
C VAL A 71 -11.42 -0.30 -10.20
N ASP A 72 -10.13 -0.57 -10.39
CA ASP A 72 -9.51 -0.75 -11.73
C ASP A 72 -8.59 -2.00 -11.76
N PRO A 73 -8.73 -2.89 -12.76
CA PRO A 73 -7.96 -4.12 -12.86
C PRO A 73 -6.47 -3.91 -13.22
N SER A 74 -6.08 -2.72 -13.67
CA SER A 74 -4.69 -2.37 -13.98
C SER A 74 -3.86 -2.15 -12.72
N PHE A 75 -4.52 -2.10 -11.56
CA PHE A 75 -3.88 -1.89 -10.27
C PHE A 75 -3.89 -3.21 -9.48
N ASP A 76 -2.89 -3.39 -8.63
CA ASP A 76 -2.85 -4.46 -7.63
C ASP A 76 -2.79 -3.84 -6.23
N SER A 77 -3.66 -4.27 -5.32
CA SER A 77 -3.67 -3.79 -3.93
C SER A 77 -3.21 -4.87 -2.96
N TYR A 78 -2.39 -4.49 -1.98
CA TYR A 78 -1.89 -5.40 -0.95
C TYR A 78 -1.99 -4.79 0.44
N ASN A 79 -2.56 -5.54 1.38
CA ASN A 79 -2.70 -5.14 2.77
C ASN A 79 -1.48 -5.59 3.59
N ASN A 80 -0.95 -4.73 4.45
CA ASN A 80 0.10 -5.08 5.40
C ASN A 80 -0.53 -5.75 6.64
N LEU A 81 -0.56 -7.09 6.64
CA LEU A 81 -1.10 -7.89 7.72
C LEU A 81 -0.33 -7.72 9.02
N CYS A 82 1.00 -7.54 8.96
CA CYS A 82 1.82 -7.41 10.18
C CYS A 82 1.43 -6.16 10.97
N TRP A 83 1.13 -5.05 10.30
CA TRP A 83 0.56 -3.88 10.95
C TRP A 83 -0.86 -4.12 11.51
N LEU A 84 -1.73 -4.78 10.75
CA LEU A 84 -3.10 -5.12 11.18
C LEU A 84 -3.12 -6.06 12.40
N GLU A 85 -2.14 -6.95 12.53
CA GLU A 85 -2.01 -7.86 13.67
C GLU A 85 -1.43 -7.16 14.90
N GLU A 86 -0.48 -6.23 14.74
CA GLU A 86 0.08 -5.43 15.84
C GLU A 86 -0.94 -4.47 16.44
N THR A 87 -1.76 -3.83 15.59
CA THR A 87 -2.83 -2.93 16.03
C THR A 87 -3.94 -3.67 16.77
N LYS A 88 -4.37 -4.85 16.29
CA LYS A 88 -5.37 -5.68 16.98
C LYS A 88 -4.94 -6.19 18.36
N LYS A 89 -3.64 -6.29 18.62
CA LYS A 89 -3.12 -6.68 19.95
C LYS A 89 -3.07 -5.51 20.95
N SER A 90 -3.20 -4.29 20.44
CA SER A 90 -3.05 -3.06 21.21
C SER A 90 -4.40 -2.39 21.55
N GLU A 91 -5.53 -2.98 21.12
CA GLU A 91 -6.90 -2.70 21.56
C GLU A 91 -7.30 -3.61 22.74
#